data_AF-A0A955BWH7-F1
#
_entry.id   AF-A0A955BWH7-F1
#
_cell.length_a   1.000
_cell.length_b   1.000
_cell.length_c   1.000
_cell.angle_alpha   90.00
_cell.angle_beta   90.00
_cell.angle_gamma   90.00
#
_symmetry.space_group_name_H-M   'P 1'
#
loop_
_entity.id
_entity.type
_entity.pdbx_description
1 polymer ?
#
loop_
_entity_poly.entity_id
_entity_poly.type
_entity_poly.pdbx_seq_one_letter_code
_entity_poly.pdbx_strand_id
1 'polypeptide(L)'
;TRSEQPCWIQYTFAEPFTCRAITVTPDGANYQCQRLGVHASDDGRTFRPVAVLAPPRHGWQEEGRPVTHAVPRTTARHFRFTWTPAGSEPGAEDLDNAKWAPVLKLNSISLSSEPVIHQYLGKSGAVWRVAPWTNEQKLPAADCVPLASVIDLTSQMGNDGSVDWKPPAGEWTLLHVGHTSTGRENATGGAAKGLECDKLNPAAVRLQFDKWFGEFRRQFADELGEDAAQQLLTTFHLDSWECGSQNWSPGFDGYFKTQRGYDLTRFLPCVAGIPVQSAETSERFLRDLRATIAERMSEAFYGTIAELTRERGLTLVSECTAPTMCGDGMLHFSQVDVPMGEFWLNSPTHDKPNDMCDAISAAHVYGKPVIQAEAFTQLRIGWDASPRTLKRLGDRNLALGANRMVMHVFAHNPWLDRKPGQTLGGVGLFFQRDQPWFTASRGWMDYFARCGAVLQQGRPVADIAVWTSDDLPRRSLTPDRLTNDLPGLFAPQTLALQRRRIENHGQPQREMPHGVRASA
;
A
#
# COMPACT_ATOMS: atom_id res chain seq x y z
N THR A 1 -8.89 18.56 16.38
CA THR A 1 -10.26 18.30 16.90
C THR A 1 -10.44 16.81 17.16
N ARG A 2 -11.00 16.42 18.31
CA ARG A 2 -11.34 15.03 18.67
C ARG A 2 -12.81 14.91 19.10
N SER A 3 -13.56 13.93 18.58
CA SER A 3 -14.94 13.66 19.03
C SER A 3 -15.30 12.18 18.97
N GLU A 4 -16.00 11.69 20.00
CA GLU A 4 -16.59 10.35 20.05
C GLU A 4 -18.12 10.37 19.79
N GLN A 5 -18.72 11.56 19.82
CA GLN A 5 -20.15 11.77 19.61
C GLN A 5 -20.41 12.55 18.30
N PRO A 6 -21.55 12.32 17.62
CA PRO A 6 -21.92 13.10 16.44
C PRO A 6 -21.79 14.60 16.70
N CYS A 7 -21.15 15.30 15.77
CA CYS A 7 -20.83 16.71 15.94
C CYS A 7 -20.78 17.44 14.60
N TRP A 8 -20.51 18.75 14.66
CA TRP A 8 -20.23 19.53 13.47
C TRP A 8 -19.15 20.57 13.73
N ILE A 9 -18.44 20.95 12.66
CA ILE A 9 -17.47 22.04 12.63
C ILE A 9 -17.99 23.07 11.63
N GLN A 10 -18.02 24.36 11.99
CA GLN A 10 -18.54 25.41 11.12
C GLN A 10 -17.48 26.48 10.84
N TYR A 11 -17.36 26.83 9.56
CA TYR A 11 -16.56 27.93 9.05
C TYR A 11 -17.53 29.05 8.65
N THR A 12 -17.23 30.28 9.04
CA THR A 12 -18.01 31.47 8.67
C THR A 12 -17.07 32.49 8.07
N PHE A 13 -17.33 32.89 6.83
CA PHE A 13 -16.58 33.88 6.10
C PHE A 13 -17.26 35.24 6.21
N ALA A 14 -16.46 36.32 6.20
CA ALA A 14 -16.99 37.67 6.19
C ALA A 14 -17.87 37.90 4.96
N GLU A 15 -17.35 37.53 3.79
CA GLU A 15 -18.02 37.57 2.48
C GLU A 15 -18.30 36.17 1.93
N PRO A 16 -19.24 36.01 0.97
CA PRO A 16 -19.46 34.72 0.31
C PRO A 16 -18.18 34.16 -0.32
N PHE A 17 -17.80 32.94 0.09
CA PHE A 17 -16.64 32.22 -0.43
C PHE A 17 -17.09 31.15 -1.42
N THR A 18 -16.40 31.05 -2.57
CA THR A 18 -16.64 29.99 -3.55
C THR A 18 -15.70 28.81 -3.30
N CYS A 19 -16.24 27.69 -2.85
CA CYS A 19 -15.51 26.45 -2.61
C CYS A 19 -15.62 25.50 -3.81
N ARG A 20 -14.49 24.87 -4.17
CA ARG A 20 -14.39 23.79 -5.17
C ARG A 20 -13.64 22.57 -4.65
N ALA A 21 -12.82 22.76 -3.62
CA ALA A 21 -12.05 21.68 -3.02
C ALA A 21 -12.00 21.79 -1.50
N ILE A 22 -11.97 20.64 -0.83
CA ILE A 22 -11.81 20.51 0.61
C ILE A 22 -10.65 19.55 0.88
N THR A 23 -9.60 20.03 1.55
CA THR A 23 -8.49 19.19 1.99
C THR A 23 -8.63 18.91 3.48
N VAL A 24 -8.71 17.63 3.84
CA VAL A 24 -8.76 17.18 5.23
C VAL A 24 -7.42 16.56 5.62
N THR A 25 -6.77 17.14 6.62
CA THR A 25 -5.54 16.61 7.22
C THR A 25 -5.90 15.83 8.49
N PRO A 26 -5.75 14.50 8.49
CA PRO A 26 -6.04 13.67 9.66
C PRO A 26 -5.05 13.94 10.80
N ASP A 27 -5.44 13.55 12.01
CA ASP A 27 -4.55 13.44 13.17
C ASP A 27 -4.21 11.96 13.40
N GLY A 28 -3.02 11.58 12.92
CA GLY A 28 -2.56 10.19 12.81
C GLY A 28 -3.43 9.37 11.85
N ALA A 29 -3.51 8.06 12.10
CA ALA A 29 -4.44 7.16 11.43
C ALA A 29 -5.90 7.51 11.80
N ASN A 30 -6.65 8.12 10.87
CA ASN A 30 -8.06 8.45 11.12
C ASN A 30 -8.97 8.34 9.89
N TYR A 31 -9.70 7.22 9.80
CA TYR A 31 -10.73 6.98 8.79
C TYR A 31 -11.92 7.96 8.90
N GLN A 32 -12.30 8.32 10.12
CA GLN A 32 -13.53 9.08 10.40
C GLN A 32 -13.52 10.50 9.84
N CYS A 33 -12.37 11.19 9.86
CA CYS A 33 -12.27 12.55 9.35
C CYS A 33 -12.51 12.66 7.83
N GLN A 34 -12.43 11.55 7.09
CA GLN A 34 -12.65 11.53 5.65
C GLN A 34 -14.12 11.25 5.26
N ARG A 35 -15.04 11.22 6.25
CA ARG A 35 -16.47 10.91 6.08
C ARG A 35 -17.39 12.09 6.40
N LEU A 36 -16.87 13.31 6.35
CA LEU A 36 -17.64 14.50 6.73
C LEU A 36 -18.77 14.76 5.73
N GLY A 37 -19.97 15.04 6.25
CA GLY A 37 -21.05 15.64 5.47
C GLY A 37 -20.81 17.14 5.33
N VAL A 38 -20.82 17.65 4.11
CA VAL A 38 -20.54 19.06 3.79
C VAL A 38 -21.87 19.75 3.48
N HIS A 39 -22.13 20.83 4.20
CA HIS A 39 -23.31 21.67 4.02
C HIS A 39 -22.90 23.13 3.87
N ALA A 40 -23.70 23.90 3.15
CA ALA A 40 -23.48 25.33 2.92
C ALA A 40 -24.72 26.15 3.28
N SER A 41 -24.52 27.39 3.71
CA SER A 41 -25.60 28.31 4.06
C SER A 41 -25.19 29.76 3.79
N ASP A 42 -26.13 30.55 3.28
CA ASP A 42 -25.92 31.97 3.00
C ASP A 42 -26.31 32.84 4.21
N ASP A 43 -27.25 32.38 5.03
CA ASP A 43 -27.85 33.08 6.18
C ASP A 43 -27.38 32.55 7.56
N GLY A 44 -26.66 31.42 7.59
CA GLY A 44 -26.18 30.76 8.79
C GLY A 44 -27.25 29.96 9.54
N ARG A 45 -28.46 29.84 8.99
CA ARG A 45 -29.61 29.16 9.60
C ARG A 45 -30.07 27.98 8.76
N THR A 46 -30.27 28.20 7.46
CA THR A 46 -30.74 27.19 6.51
C THR A 46 -29.57 26.60 5.76
N PHE A 47 -29.30 25.32 5.99
CA PHE A 47 -28.18 24.61 5.38
C PHE A 47 -28.64 23.68 4.27
N ARG A 48 -28.04 23.82 3.08
CA ARG A 48 -28.21 22.90 1.95
C ARG A 48 -27.07 21.89 1.90
N PRO A 49 -27.33 20.61 1.58
CA PRO A 49 -26.27 19.63 1.40
C PRO A 49 -25.42 19.97 0.16
N VAL A 50 -24.12 19.71 0.25
CA VAL A 50 -23.15 19.93 -0.86
C VAL A 50 -22.54 18.59 -1.29
N ALA A 51 -22.00 17.84 -0.34
CA ALA A 51 -21.33 16.57 -0.60
C ALA A 51 -21.24 15.72 0.68
N VAL A 52 -20.98 14.43 0.51
CA VAL A 52 -20.45 13.57 1.58
C VAL A 52 -19.04 13.18 1.15
N LEU A 53 -18.04 13.49 1.98
CA LEU A 53 -16.66 13.11 1.72
C LEU A 53 -16.55 11.58 1.82
N ALA A 54 -15.75 10.99 0.93
CA ALA A 54 -15.52 9.55 0.90
C ALA A 54 -14.02 9.26 1.04
N PRO A 55 -13.59 8.41 1.97
CA PRO A 55 -12.19 8.04 2.09
C PRO A 55 -11.71 7.29 0.83
N PRO A 56 -10.47 7.53 0.35
CA PRO A 56 -9.84 6.60 -0.58
C PRO A 56 -9.70 5.22 0.05
N ARG A 57 -9.65 4.16 -0.78
CA ARG A 57 -9.00 2.91 -0.32
C ARG A 57 -7.53 3.23 -0.07
N HIS A 58 -6.96 2.69 1.00
CA HIS A 58 -5.59 2.97 1.43
C HIS A 58 -5.02 1.84 2.28
N GLY A 59 -3.70 1.64 2.19
CA GLY A 59 -2.94 0.73 3.04
C GLY A 59 -2.64 1.33 4.41
N TRP A 60 -1.84 0.61 5.20
CA TRP A 60 -1.47 1.03 6.55
C TRP A 60 -0.49 2.22 6.57
N GLN A 61 0.34 2.40 5.53
CA GLN A 61 1.38 3.43 5.47
C GLN A 61 0.88 4.79 4.93
N GLU A 62 -0.19 5.30 5.53
CA GLU A 62 -0.83 6.58 5.15
C GLU A 62 -0.19 7.81 5.80
N GLU A 63 0.42 7.65 6.98
CA GLU A 63 1.22 8.67 7.69
C GLU A 63 0.53 10.02 7.87
N GLY A 64 -0.80 9.99 8.02
CA GLY A 64 -1.59 11.20 8.19
C GLY A 64 -1.55 12.15 6.98
N ARG A 65 -1.18 11.67 5.80
CA ARG A 65 -1.17 12.47 4.56
C ARG A 65 -2.56 13.06 4.28
N PRO A 66 -2.66 14.33 3.87
CA PRO A 66 -3.95 14.96 3.60
C PRO A 66 -4.69 14.26 2.46
N VAL A 67 -6.02 14.40 2.46
CA VAL A 67 -6.90 13.95 1.37
C VAL A 67 -7.65 15.16 0.83
N THR A 68 -7.45 15.43 -0.45
CA THR A 68 -8.11 16.53 -1.16
C THR A 68 -9.35 16.03 -1.89
N HIS A 69 -10.51 16.56 -1.53
CA HIS A 69 -11.80 16.21 -2.12
C HIS A 69 -12.28 17.34 -3.04
N ALA A 70 -12.32 17.10 -4.35
CA ALA A 70 -13.11 17.94 -5.24
C ALA A 70 -14.61 17.84 -4.88
N VAL A 71 -15.27 18.99 -4.79
CA VAL A 71 -16.70 19.13 -4.47
C VAL A 71 -17.39 20.04 -5.50
N PRO A 72 -18.72 19.93 -5.66
CA PRO A 72 -19.45 20.84 -6.55
C PRO A 72 -19.18 22.30 -6.18
N ARG A 73 -19.00 23.16 -7.20
CA ARG A 73 -18.80 24.60 -7.02
C ARG A 73 -19.92 25.18 -6.14
N THR A 74 -19.55 25.68 -4.97
CA THR A 74 -20.52 26.17 -3.98
C THR A 74 -20.08 27.52 -3.44
N THR A 75 -20.90 28.55 -3.64
CA THR A 75 -20.68 29.88 -3.04
C THR A 75 -21.60 30.05 -1.83
N ALA A 76 -21.02 30.35 -0.66
CA ALA A 76 -21.76 30.55 0.59
C ALA A 76 -20.93 31.31 1.63
N ARG A 77 -21.57 31.86 2.67
CA ARG A 77 -20.86 32.47 3.82
C ARG A 77 -20.54 31.45 4.91
N HIS A 78 -21.34 30.41 5.04
CA HIS A 78 -21.19 29.41 6.10
C HIS A 78 -21.03 28.02 5.50
N PHE A 79 -20.00 27.30 5.93
CA PHE A 79 -19.78 25.90 5.59
C PHE A 79 -19.77 25.06 6.87
N ARG A 80 -20.58 24.00 6.92
CA ARG A 80 -20.71 23.11 8.07
C ARG A 80 -20.31 21.68 7.67
N PHE A 81 -19.38 21.12 8.44
CA PHE A 81 -18.88 19.76 8.33
C PHE A 81 -19.48 18.91 9.44
N THR A 82 -20.45 18.07 9.12
CA THR A 82 -21.12 17.19 10.07
C THR A 82 -20.44 15.83 10.11
N TRP A 83 -20.35 15.22 11.29
CA TRP A 83 -19.78 13.89 11.45
C TRP A 83 -20.68 12.99 12.30
N THR A 84 -20.71 11.70 11.96
CA THR A 84 -21.27 10.62 12.77
C THR A 84 -20.49 9.32 12.54
N PRO A 85 -20.25 8.49 13.58
CA PRO A 85 -19.63 7.18 13.39
C PRO A 85 -20.56 6.17 12.69
N ALA A 86 -21.88 6.44 12.62
CA ALA A 86 -22.83 5.57 11.94
C ALA A 86 -22.48 5.38 10.45
N GLY A 87 -22.68 4.16 9.92
CA GLY A 87 -22.35 3.80 8.54
C GLY A 87 -20.85 3.67 8.25
N SER A 88 -20.02 3.44 9.29
CA SER A 88 -18.58 3.17 9.12
C SER A 88 -18.37 1.78 8.55
N GLU A 89 -17.63 1.69 7.44
CA GLU A 89 -17.17 0.41 6.89
C GLU A 89 -16.17 -0.23 7.88
N PRO A 90 -16.20 -1.56 8.07
CA PRO A 90 -15.18 -2.27 8.83
C PRO A 90 -13.78 -2.14 8.20
N GLY A 91 -12.75 -2.16 9.03
CA GLY A 91 -11.36 -2.23 8.59
C GLY A 91 -11.05 -3.43 7.69
N ALA A 92 -10.14 -3.19 6.75
CA ALA A 92 -9.53 -4.17 5.85
C ALA A 92 -8.13 -3.67 5.47
N GLU A 93 -7.31 -4.49 4.78
CA GLU A 93 -5.96 -4.09 4.35
C GLU A 93 -5.95 -2.87 3.41
N ASP A 94 -7.03 -2.65 2.65
CA ASP A 94 -7.22 -1.51 1.75
C ASP A 94 -8.13 -0.41 2.35
N LEU A 95 -8.39 -0.47 3.65
CA LEU A 95 -9.04 0.57 4.43
C LEU A 95 -8.50 0.53 5.86
N ASP A 96 -7.18 0.56 5.97
CA ASP A 96 -6.48 0.16 7.19
C ASP A 96 -6.88 1.02 8.40
N ASN A 97 -7.03 2.33 8.20
CA ASN A 97 -7.39 3.24 9.28
C ASN A 97 -8.80 2.96 9.87
N ALA A 98 -9.66 2.20 9.18
CA ALA A 98 -10.98 1.79 9.68
C ALA A 98 -10.92 0.55 10.60
N LYS A 99 -9.74 -0.07 10.77
CA LYS A 99 -9.50 -1.11 11.79
C LYS A 99 -9.58 -0.55 13.22
N TRP A 100 -9.34 0.76 13.38
CA TRP A 100 -9.25 1.43 14.67
C TRP A 100 -10.58 2.05 15.12
N ALA A 101 -10.63 2.52 16.36
CA ALA A 101 -11.86 3.04 16.95
C ALA A 101 -12.48 4.18 16.12
N PRO A 102 -13.82 4.22 15.94
CA PRO A 102 -14.51 5.20 15.11
C PRO A 102 -14.65 6.55 15.84
N VAL A 103 -13.51 7.16 16.15
CA VAL A 103 -13.39 8.48 16.78
C VAL A 103 -12.95 9.47 15.71
N LEU A 104 -13.62 10.62 15.64
CA LEU A 104 -13.18 11.72 14.77
C LEU A 104 -11.88 12.31 15.33
N LYS A 105 -10.81 12.33 14.54
CA LYS A 105 -9.58 13.08 14.83
C LYS A 105 -9.04 13.73 13.57
N LEU A 106 -8.85 15.04 13.59
CA LEU A 106 -8.28 15.78 12.47
C LEU A 106 -7.49 17.00 12.94
N ASN A 107 -6.47 17.37 12.17
CA ASN A 107 -5.63 18.54 12.38
C ASN A 107 -6.23 19.78 11.70
N SER A 108 -6.65 19.68 10.44
CA SER A 108 -7.23 20.80 9.71
C SER A 108 -8.24 20.39 8.63
N ILE A 109 -9.11 21.34 8.30
CA ILE A 109 -9.95 21.34 7.10
C ILE A 109 -9.64 22.64 6.36
N SER A 110 -9.14 22.53 5.13
CA SER A 110 -8.84 23.67 4.26
C SER A 110 -9.83 23.70 3.10
N LEU A 111 -10.46 24.85 2.86
CA LEU A 111 -11.34 25.05 1.71
C LEU A 111 -10.58 25.85 0.65
N SER A 112 -10.65 25.42 -0.61
CA SER A 112 -10.04 26.12 -1.75
C SER A 112 -11.06 26.47 -2.81
N SER A 113 -10.86 27.64 -3.44
CA SER A 113 -11.60 28.13 -4.60
C SER A 113 -11.03 27.61 -5.92
N GLU A 114 -9.84 26.99 -5.89
CA GLU A 114 -9.19 26.45 -7.08
C GLU A 114 -9.78 25.09 -7.46
N PRO A 115 -10.01 24.83 -8.75
CA PRO A 115 -10.39 23.50 -9.23
C PRO A 115 -9.23 22.52 -9.03
N VAL A 116 -9.54 21.29 -8.62
CA VAL A 116 -8.55 20.26 -8.33
C VAL A 116 -9.04 18.90 -8.81
N ILE A 117 -8.10 18.03 -9.18
CA ILE A 117 -8.37 16.62 -9.40
C ILE A 117 -8.69 15.96 -8.04
N HIS A 118 -9.82 15.24 -7.96
CA HIS A 118 -10.26 14.59 -6.74
C HIS A 118 -9.24 13.55 -6.27
N GLN A 119 -8.75 13.68 -5.04
CA GLN A 119 -7.80 12.76 -4.39
C GLN A 119 -6.52 12.52 -5.20
N TYR A 120 -6.02 13.59 -5.86
CA TYR A 120 -4.89 13.52 -6.79
C TYR A 120 -3.60 12.92 -6.21
N LEU A 121 -3.36 13.01 -4.90
CA LEU A 121 -2.14 12.48 -4.28
C LEU A 121 -1.98 10.96 -4.48
N GLY A 122 -3.09 10.21 -4.45
CA GLY A 122 -3.07 8.79 -4.80
C GLY A 122 -2.86 8.57 -6.30
N LYS A 123 -3.54 9.40 -7.09
CA LYS A 123 -3.54 9.31 -8.55
C LYS A 123 -2.18 9.69 -9.16
N SER A 124 -1.39 10.52 -8.49
CA SER A 124 -0.02 10.85 -8.88
C SER A 124 1.00 9.76 -8.51
N GLY A 125 0.59 8.67 -7.86
CA GLY A 125 1.47 7.60 -7.42
C GLY A 125 2.32 7.95 -6.19
N ALA A 126 2.10 9.11 -5.56
CA ALA A 126 2.86 9.52 -4.37
C ALA A 126 2.49 8.72 -3.11
N VAL A 127 1.34 8.07 -3.11
CA VAL A 127 0.87 7.16 -2.05
C VAL A 127 -0.03 6.08 -2.66
N TRP A 128 -0.04 4.88 -2.08
CA TRP A 128 -0.98 3.84 -2.48
C TRP A 128 -2.40 4.22 -2.02
N ARG A 129 -3.22 4.68 -2.96
CA ARG A 129 -4.65 4.97 -2.74
C ARG A 129 -5.46 4.64 -3.98
N VAL A 130 -6.70 4.20 -3.79
CA VAL A 130 -7.66 4.02 -4.89
C VAL A 130 -8.88 4.91 -4.64
N ALA A 131 -9.26 5.68 -5.67
CA ALA A 131 -10.39 6.57 -5.63
C ALA A 131 -11.06 6.63 -7.01
N PRO A 132 -12.38 6.87 -7.10
CA PRO A 132 -13.05 7.09 -8.37
C PRO A 132 -12.41 8.24 -9.16
N TRP A 133 -12.48 8.16 -10.48
CA TRP A 133 -12.10 9.26 -11.36
C TRP A 133 -12.96 10.50 -11.05
N THR A 134 -12.35 11.67 -11.19
CA THR A 134 -13.05 12.94 -11.06
C THR A 134 -14.06 13.05 -12.21
N ASN A 135 -15.30 13.40 -11.89
CA ASN A 135 -16.35 13.55 -12.89
C ASN A 135 -16.56 15.02 -13.28
N GLU A 136 -17.21 15.25 -14.42
CA GLU A 136 -17.47 16.61 -14.95
C GLU A 136 -18.35 17.46 -14.04
N GLN A 137 -19.17 16.85 -13.17
CA GLN A 137 -20.00 17.61 -12.22
C GLN A 137 -19.15 18.30 -11.16
N LYS A 138 -18.06 17.68 -10.72
CA LYS A 138 -17.10 18.25 -9.76
C LYS A 138 -16.04 19.09 -10.45
N LEU A 139 -15.67 18.72 -11.68
CA LEU A 139 -14.62 19.36 -12.46
C LEU A 139 -15.00 19.48 -13.94
N PRO A 140 -15.77 20.50 -14.32
CA PRO A 140 -16.08 20.80 -15.72
C PRO A 140 -14.81 21.16 -16.51
N ALA A 141 -14.79 20.85 -17.81
CA ALA A 141 -13.65 21.17 -18.68
C ALA A 141 -13.32 22.68 -18.74
N ALA A 142 -14.33 23.55 -18.56
CA ALA A 142 -14.13 25.00 -18.50
C ALA A 142 -13.31 25.48 -17.28
N ASP A 143 -13.21 24.65 -16.24
CA ASP A 143 -12.39 24.91 -15.06
C ASP A 143 -10.99 24.26 -15.17
N CYS A 144 -10.69 23.56 -16.27
CA CYS A 144 -9.38 22.95 -16.53
C CYS A 144 -8.48 23.89 -17.34
N VAL A 145 -7.16 23.82 -17.12
CA VAL A 145 -6.18 24.54 -17.93
C VAL A 145 -6.14 23.94 -19.34
N PRO A 146 -6.42 24.71 -20.42
CA PRO A 146 -6.29 24.19 -21.77
C PRO A 146 -4.87 23.66 -22.05
N LEU A 147 -4.73 22.47 -22.62
CA LEU A 147 -3.40 21.89 -22.84
C LEU A 147 -2.52 22.79 -23.74
N ALA A 148 -3.14 23.47 -24.70
CA ALA A 148 -2.46 24.38 -25.62
C ALA A 148 -1.91 25.66 -24.95
N SER A 149 -2.42 26.03 -23.76
CA SER A 149 -1.91 27.18 -23.00
C SER A 149 -0.80 26.82 -22.01
N VAL A 150 -0.47 25.53 -21.86
CA VAL A 150 0.67 25.11 -21.03
C VAL A 150 1.96 25.33 -21.82
N ILE A 151 2.78 26.27 -21.34
CA ILE A 151 4.06 26.64 -21.94
C ILE A 151 5.18 25.99 -21.14
N ASP A 152 6.01 25.22 -21.81
CA ASP A 152 7.23 24.65 -21.25
C ASP A 152 8.36 25.70 -21.30
N LEU A 153 8.84 26.09 -20.12
CA LEU A 153 9.91 27.07 -19.94
C LEU A 153 11.24 26.44 -19.52
N THR A 154 11.36 25.10 -19.51
CA THR A 154 12.54 24.41 -18.98
C THR A 154 13.83 24.84 -19.68
N SER A 155 13.81 25.06 -20.99
CA SER A 155 14.99 25.53 -21.74
C SER A 155 15.34 27.02 -21.51
N GLN A 156 14.46 27.78 -20.85
CA GLN A 156 14.64 29.20 -20.52
C GLN A 156 15.06 29.41 -19.06
N MET A 157 15.19 28.33 -18.29
CA MET A 157 15.65 28.38 -16.91
C MET A 157 17.18 28.33 -16.86
N GLY A 158 17.79 29.33 -16.22
CA GLY A 158 19.22 29.38 -15.94
C GLY A 158 19.63 28.42 -14.82
N ASN A 159 20.94 28.18 -14.69
CA ASN A 159 21.49 27.30 -13.65
C ASN A 159 21.25 27.81 -12.22
N ASP A 160 20.95 29.09 -12.04
CA ASP A 160 20.62 29.73 -10.76
C ASP A 160 19.12 29.68 -10.43
N GLY A 161 18.30 29.08 -11.30
CA GLY A 161 16.84 29.00 -11.17
C GLY A 161 16.09 30.24 -11.67
N SER A 162 16.79 31.25 -12.22
CA SER A 162 16.14 32.38 -12.89
C SER A 162 15.52 31.95 -14.22
N VAL A 163 14.41 32.59 -14.64
CA VAL A 163 13.73 32.30 -15.91
C VAL A 163 13.71 33.56 -16.77
N ASP A 164 14.32 33.51 -17.95
CA ASP A 164 14.25 34.58 -18.94
C ASP A 164 13.08 34.34 -19.90
N TRP A 165 11.91 34.84 -19.51
CA TRP A 165 10.67 34.71 -20.29
C TRP A 165 9.87 36.00 -20.30
N LYS A 166 9.37 36.39 -21.47
CA LYS A 166 8.45 37.52 -21.66
C LYS A 166 7.01 36.99 -21.82
N PRO A 167 6.18 36.99 -20.76
CA PRO A 167 4.83 36.46 -20.84
C PRO A 167 3.93 37.33 -21.73
N PRO A 168 2.98 36.72 -22.47
CA PRO A 168 1.84 37.44 -23.03
C PRO A 168 1.02 38.14 -21.93
N ALA A 169 0.23 39.15 -22.30
CA ALA A 169 -0.64 39.84 -21.35
C ALA A 169 -1.62 38.87 -20.65
N GLY A 170 -1.82 39.05 -19.34
CA GLY A 170 -2.66 38.21 -18.51
C GLY A 170 -1.98 37.84 -17.19
N GLU A 171 -2.71 37.15 -16.31
CA GLU A 171 -2.14 36.55 -15.11
C GLU A 171 -1.65 35.13 -15.42
N TRP A 172 -0.45 34.81 -14.96
CA TRP A 172 0.20 33.52 -15.21
C TRP A 172 0.59 32.85 -13.90
N THR A 173 0.37 31.55 -13.82
CA THR A 173 0.93 30.69 -12.77
C THR A 173 2.24 30.10 -13.26
N LEU A 174 3.34 30.41 -12.56
CA LEU A 174 4.64 29.77 -12.77
C LEU A 174 4.71 28.51 -11.90
N LEU A 175 4.67 27.33 -12.52
CA LEU A 175 4.81 26.04 -11.82
C LEU A 175 6.24 25.52 -11.98
N HIS A 176 7.06 25.65 -10.94
CA HIS A 176 8.38 25.04 -10.90
C HIS A 176 8.27 23.58 -10.41
N VAL A 177 8.56 22.63 -11.29
CA VAL A 177 8.50 21.20 -10.99
C VAL A 177 9.92 20.67 -10.77
N GLY A 178 10.13 19.99 -9.65
CA GLY A 178 11.38 19.32 -9.31
C GLY A 178 11.11 18.04 -8.53
N HIS A 179 12.16 17.38 -8.07
CA HIS A 179 12.06 16.17 -7.27
C HIS A 179 13.05 16.19 -6.10
N THR A 180 12.75 15.44 -5.05
CA THR A 180 13.62 15.22 -3.89
C THR A 180 13.41 13.81 -3.34
N SER A 181 14.24 13.37 -2.40
CA SER A 181 14.07 12.07 -1.73
C SER A 181 12.74 11.99 -0.98
N THR A 182 12.13 10.81 -0.93
CA THR A 182 10.96 10.53 -0.08
C THR A 182 11.30 10.52 1.41
N GLY A 183 12.60 10.47 1.76
CA GLY A 183 13.10 10.43 3.13
C GLY A 183 12.92 9.07 3.82
N ARG A 184 12.68 8.01 3.05
CA ARG A 184 12.46 6.65 3.56
C ARG A 184 13.77 5.98 3.92
N GLU A 185 13.77 5.29 5.05
CA GLU A 185 14.89 4.51 5.55
C GLU A 185 14.46 3.07 5.86
N ASN A 186 15.41 2.14 5.81
CA ASN A 186 15.27 0.80 6.39
C ASN A 186 15.32 0.89 7.93
N ALA A 187 14.25 1.38 8.55
CA ALA A 187 14.23 1.81 9.96
C ALA A 187 14.71 0.77 10.98
N THR A 188 14.58 -0.52 10.67
CA THR A 188 14.99 -1.66 11.51
C THR A 188 16.41 -2.17 11.22
N GLY A 189 17.18 -1.53 10.33
CA GLY A 189 18.49 -1.98 9.84
C GLY A 189 19.67 -1.90 10.83
N GLY A 190 19.44 -1.44 12.07
CA GLY A 190 20.48 -1.31 13.09
C GLY A 190 21.60 -0.34 12.65
N ALA A 191 22.85 -0.82 12.68
CA ALA A 191 24.02 -0.03 12.25
C ALA A 191 24.08 0.24 10.74
N ALA A 192 23.35 -0.55 9.94
CA ALA A 192 23.28 -0.42 8.48
C ALA A 192 22.02 0.36 8.03
N LYS A 193 21.44 1.16 8.93
CA LYS A 193 20.31 2.03 8.59
C LYS A 193 20.76 3.17 7.68
N GLY A 194 19.99 3.43 6.63
CA GLY A 194 20.19 4.51 5.68
C GLY A 194 18.97 4.70 4.79
N LEU A 195 19.09 5.56 3.78
CA LEU A 195 18.01 5.80 2.83
C LEU A 195 17.74 4.57 1.97
N GLU A 196 16.46 4.35 1.70
CA GLU A 196 15.97 3.38 0.73
C GLU A 196 16.50 3.70 -0.69
N CYS A 197 16.88 2.68 -1.44
CA CYS A 197 17.34 2.86 -2.82
C CYS A 197 16.17 3.29 -3.73
N ASP A 198 16.49 4.04 -4.79
CA ASP A 198 15.53 4.39 -5.84
C ASP A 198 15.12 3.13 -6.61
N LYS A 199 13.86 2.72 -6.46
CA LYS A 199 13.30 1.49 -7.03
C LYS A 199 13.12 1.56 -8.55
N LEU A 200 13.22 2.74 -9.15
CA LEU A 200 13.08 2.94 -10.60
C LEU A 200 14.45 3.07 -11.31
N ASN A 201 15.55 3.04 -10.55
CA ASN A 201 16.91 3.19 -11.05
C ASN A 201 17.75 1.91 -10.83
N PRO A 202 18.07 1.15 -11.90
CA PRO A 202 18.80 -0.11 -11.77
C PRO A 202 20.21 0.05 -11.19
N ALA A 203 20.87 1.20 -11.37
CA ALA A 203 22.19 1.45 -10.80
C ALA A 203 22.12 1.59 -9.26
N ALA A 204 21.08 2.25 -8.74
CA ALA A 204 20.85 2.37 -7.30
C ALA A 204 20.51 1.00 -6.67
N VAL A 205 19.75 0.18 -7.39
CA VAL A 205 19.40 -1.19 -6.97
C VAL A 205 20.63 -2.08 -6.90
N ARG A 206 21.49 -2.05 -7.92
CA ARG A 206 22.75 -2.80 -7.93
C ARG A 206 23.68 -2.37 -6.79
N LEU A 207 23.79 -1.07 -6.55
CA LEU A 207 24.56 -0.54 -5.43
C LEU A 207 24.07 -1.11 -4.09
N GLN A 208 22.75 -1.12 -3.85
CA GLN A 208 22.17 -1.68 -2.62
C GLN A 208 22.51 -3.17 -2.47
N PHE A 209 22.32 -3.96 -3.54
CA PHE A 209 22.60 -5.38 -3.54
C PHE A 209 24.09 -5.67 -3.24
N ASP A 210 24.99 -5.01 -3.96
CA ASP A 210 26.43 -5.24 -3.85
C ASP A 210 26.96 -4.84 -2.47
N LYS A 211 26.48 -3.72 -1.90
CA LYS A 211 27.00 -3.18 -0.64
C LYS A 211 26.47 -3.84 0.62
N TRP A 212 25.35 -4.56 0.53
CA TRP A 212 24.84 -5.37 1.64
C TRP A 212 25.14 -6.85 1.42
N PHE A 213 24.43 -7.46 0.48
CA PHE A 213 24.49 -8.90 0.27
C PHE A 213 25.78 -9.33 -0.42
N GLY A 214 26.28 -8.53 -1.38
CA GLY A 214 27.56 -8.78 -2.02
C GLY A 214 28.71 -8.80 -1.01
N GLU A 215 28.79 -7.81 -0.12
CA GLU A 215 29.79 -7.76 0.95
C GLU A 215 29.61 -8.87 1.99
N PHE A 216 28.37 -9.21 2.37
CA PHE A 216 28.10 -10.35 3.25
C PHE A 216 28.60 -11.66 2.63
N ARG A 217 28.22 -11.95 1.37
CA ARG A 217 28.66 -13.14 0.65
C ARG A 217 30.19 -13.20 0.54
N ARG A 218 30.85 -12.08 0.26
CA ARG A 218 32.32 -12.01 0.21
C ARG A 218 32.93 -12.41 1.54
N GLN A 219 32.49 -11.81 2.65
CA GLN A 219 33.00 -12.15 3.99
C GLN A 219 32.71 -13.60 4.37
N PHE A 220 31.53 -14.11 4.04
CA PHE A 220 31.13 -15.48 4.27
C PHE A 220 32.00 -16.48 3.49
N ALA A 221 32.33 -16.15 2.23
CA ALA A 221 33.24 -16.93 1.41
C ALA A 221 34.70 -16.84 1.88
N ASP A 222 35.15 -15.67 2.35
CA ASP A 222 36.48 -15.51 2.94
C ASP A 222 36.66 -16.39 4.20
N GLU A 223 35.59 -16.59 4.98
CA GLU A 223 35.61 -17.40 6.21
C GLU A 223 35.48 -18.91 5.95
N LEU A 224 34.58 -19.33 5.05
CA LEU A 224 34.24 -20.75 4.87
C LEU A 224 34.78 -21.36 3.56
N GLY A 225 35.29 -20.54 2.65
CA GLY A 225 35.64 -20.91 1.28
C GLY A 225 34.46 -20.77 0.31
N GLU A 226 34.79 -20.49 -0.96
CA GLU A 226 33.80 -20.22 -2.02
C GLU A 226 32.80 -21.39 -2.22
N ASP A 227 33.29 -22.63 -2.22
CA ASP A 227 32.44 -23.81 -2.40
C ASP A 227 31.40 -23.96 -1.27
N ALA A 228 31.81 -23.72 -0.03
CA ALA A 228 30.92 -23.78 1.12
C ALA A 228 29.91 -22.62 1.08
N ALA A 229 30.36 -21.41 0.73
CA ALA A 229 29.50 -20.26 0.57
C ALA A 229 28.40 -20.51 -0.47
N GLN A 230 28.76 -21.07 -1.64
CA GLN A 230 27.80 -21.39 -2.70
C GLN A 230 26.80 -22.49 -2.30
N GLN A 231 27.21 -23.47 -1.48
CA GLN A 231 26.33 -24.55 -1.02
C GLN A 231 25.39 -24.13 0.11
N LEU A 232 25.82 -23.20 0.98
CA LEU A 232 25.07 -22.79 2.17
C LEU A 232 24.19 -21.56 1.92
N LEU A 233 24.65 -20.61 1.12
CA LEU A 233 23.92 -19.39 0.80
C LEU A 233 23.25 -19.53 -0.58
N THR A 234 22.03 -20.06 -0.59
CA THR A 234 21.32 -20.47 -1.82
C THR A 234 20.15 -19.57 -2.19
N THR A 235 19.75 -18.64 -1.31
CA THR A 235 18.53 -17.85 -1.45
C THR A 235 18.79 -16.38 -1.13
N PHE A 236 18.22 -15.50 -1.94
CA PHE A 236 18.11 -14.07 -1.67
C PHE A 236 16.63 -13.74 -1.46
N HIS A 237 16.32 -13.08 -0.34
CA HIS A 237 14.94 -12.77 0.06
C HIS A 237 14.69 -11.26 0.01
N LEU A 238 13.56 -10.89 -0.57
CA LEU A 238 12.98 -9.55 -0.52
C LEU A 238 11.70 -9.60 0.33
N ASP A 239 11.72 -8.91 1.47
CA ASP A 239 10.59 -8.87 2.40
C ASP A 239 9.41 -8.03 1.88
N SER A 240 8.32 -7.94 2.65
CA SER A 240 7.21 -7.05 2.30
C SER A 240 7.67 -5.58 2.28
N TRP A 241 6.96 -4.71 1.57
CA TRP A 241 7.40 -3.33 1.39
C TRP A 241 6.86 -2.38 2.48
N GLU A 242 7.76 -1.74 3.24
CA GLU A 242 7.45 -0.68 4.21
C GLU A 242 8.10 0.67 3.84
N CYS A 243 8.43 0.89 2.56
CA CYS A 243 9.15 2.08 2.09
C CYS A 243 8.27 3.12 1.38
N GLY A 244 6.95 3.07 1.54
CA GLY A 244 6.00 3.99 0.91
C GLY A 244 5.96 3.86 -0.61
N SER A 245 5.70 4.98 -1.29
CA SER A 245 5.60 5.04 -2.75
C SER A 245 6.55 6.09 -3.33
N GLN A 246 6.86 5.96 -4.61
CA GLN A 246 7.62 6.94 -5.39
C GLN A 246 7.03 7.10 -6.79
N ASN A 247 7.16 8.28 -7.38
CA ASN A 247 6.57 8.60 -8.69
C ASN A 247 7.53 9.32 -9.65
N TRP A 248 8.82 9.35 -9.34
CA TRP A 248 9.83 9.97 -10.18
C TRP A 248 11.20 9.31 -10.02
N SER A 249 12.03 9.39 -11.06
CA SER A 249 13.44 9.01 -11.08
C SER A 249 14.13 9.69 -12.28
N PRO A 250 15.44 9.96 -12.26
CA PRO A 250 16.15 10.43 -13.44
C PRO A 250 15.95 9.51 -14.66
N GLY A 251 15.55 10.08 -15.80
CA GLY A 251 15.25 9.35 -17.03
C GLY A 251 13.85 8.73 -17.10
N PHE A 252 13.01 8.94 -16.07
CA PHE A 252 11.62 8.45 -16.06
C PHE A 252 10.77 9.07 -17.18
N ASP A 253 11.04 10.31 -17.56
CA ASP A 253 10.39 11.02 -18.66
C ASP A 253 10.63 10.36 -20.03
N GLY A 254 11.88 9.98 -20.31
CA GLY A 254 12.23 9.24 -21.53
C GLY A 254 11.60 7.85 -21.56
N TYR A 255 11.58 7.17 -20.41
CA TYR A 255 10.93 5.87 -20.26
C TYR A 255 9.41 5.99 -20.48
N PHE A 256 8.75 6.94 -19.83
CA PHE A 256 7.32 7.24 -20.01
C PHE A 256 6.98 7.50 -21.48
N LYS A 257 7.75 8.36 -22.15
CA LYS A 257 7.51 8.71 -23.56
C LYS A 257 7.60 7.50 -24.47
N THR A 258 8.56 6.62 -24.21
CA THR A 258 8.72 5.36 -24.94
C THR A 258 7.54 4.42 -24.70
N GLN A 259 7.13 4.27 -23.43
CA GLN A 259 6.10 3.30 -23.04
C GLN A 259 4.68 3.76 -23.36
N ARG A 260 4.39 5.06 -23.29
CA ARG A 260 3.04 5.63 -23.43
C ARG A 260 2.84 6.36 -24.76
N GLY A 261 3.90 6.66 -25.49
CA GLY A 261 3.84 7.23 -26.85
C GLY A 261 3.65 8.74 -26.91
N TYR A 262 3.78 9.46 -25.79
CA TYR A 262 3.65 10.93 -25.76
C TYR A 262 4.49 11.56 -24.65
N ASP A 263 4.70 12.88 -24.75
CA ASP A 263 5.49 13.66 -23.81
C ASP A 263 4.68 14.06 -22.57
N LEU A 264 5.18 13.77 -21.37
CA LEU A 264 4.49 14.06 -20.12
C LEU A 264 4.59 15.51 -19.66
N THR A 265 5.52 16.29 -20.21
CA THR A 265 5.95 17.58 -19.63
C THR A 265 4.79 18.55 -19.43
N ARG A 266 3.91 18.68 -20.43
CA ARG A 266 2.73 19.56 -20.35
C ARG A 266 1.61 19.04 -19.44
N PHE A 267 1.71 17.80 -18.97
CA PHE A 267 0.76 17.17 -18.06
C PHE A 267 1.27 17.12 -16.61
N LEU A 268 2.53 17.50 -16.34
CA LEU A 268 3.07 17.59 -14.98
C LEU A 268 2.22 18.40 -13.98
N PRO A 269 1.45 19.45 -14.36
CA PRO A 269 0.51 20.09 -13.44
C PRO A 269 -0.49 19.11 -12.80
N CYS A 270 -0.90 18.04 -13.50
CA CYS A 270 -1.81 17.03 -12.97
C CYS A 270 -1.22 16.29 -11.75
N VAL A 271 0.11 16.15 -11.67
CA VAL A 271 0.81 15.53 -10.53
C VAL A 271 0.61 16.35 -9.25
N ALA A 272 0.49 17.67 -9.38
CA ALA A 272 0.16 18.62 -8.31
C ALA A 272 -1.35 18.81 -8.10
N GLY A 273 -2.20 18.07 -8.84
CA GLY A 273 -3.65 18.14 -8.74
C GLY A 273 -4.30 19.21 -9.62
N ILE A 274 -3.52 19.95 -10.41
CA ILE A 274 -4.02 20.97 -11.33
C ILE A 274 -4.59 20.29 -12.58
N PRO A 275 -5.88 20.45 -12.88
CA PRO A 275 -6.51 19.73 -13.99
C PRO A 275 -6.17 20.36 -15.35
N VAL A 276 -5.78 19.53 -16.31
CA VAL A 276 -5.40 19.93 -17.68
C VAL A 276 -6.39 19.34 -18.68
N GLN A 277 -6.84 20.19 -19.62
CA GLN A 277 -7.79 19.93 -20.71
C GLN A 277 -9.21 19.53 -20.27
N SER A 278 -9.35 18.46 -19.50
CA SER A 278 -10.62 17.96 -18.94
C SER A 278 -10.32 17.03 -17.76
N ALA A 279 -11.35 16.70 -16.98
CA ALA A 279 -11.22 15.69 -15.92
C ALA A 279 -10.74 14.34 -16.50
N GLU A 280 -11.33 13.89 -17.61
CA GLU A 280 -10.96 12.62 -18.24
C GLU A 280 -9.51 12.62 -18.74
N THR A 281 -9.06 13.67 -19.42
CA THR A 281 -7.67 13.76 -19.91
C THR A 281 -6.66 13.73 -18.75
N SER A 282 -6.96 14.46 -17.68
CA SER A 282 -6.11 14.49 -16.49
C SER A 282 -6.02 13.12 -15.80
N GLU A 283 -7.16 12.44 -15.62
CA GLU A 283 -7.23 11.11 -14.99
C GLU A 283 -6.54 10.04 -15.85
N ARG A 284 -6.69 10.08 -17.18
CA ARG A 284 -5.99 9.19 -18.12
C ARG A 284 -4.48 9.36 -18.02
N PHE A 285 -3.98 10.59 -18.02
CA PHE A 285 -2.55 10.86 -17.82
C PHE A 285 -2.05 10.30 -16.48
N LEU A 286 -2.78 10.56 -15.39
CA LEU A 286 -2.40 10.05 -14.07
C LEU A 286 -2.45 8.52 -13.99
N ARG A 287 -3.38 7.86 -14.69
CA ARG A 287 -3.39 6.39 -14.84
C ARG A 287 -2.14 5.91 -15.59
N ASP A 288 -1.80 6.54 -16.70
CA ASP A 288 -0.62 6.19 -17.50
C ASP A 288 0.69 6.43 -16.71
N LEU A 289 0.73 7.45 -15.86
CA LEU A 289 1.82 7.69 -14.91
C LEU A 289 1.97 6.52 -13.92
N ARG A 290 0.88 6.10 -13.26
CA ARG A 290 0.89 4.95 -12.35
C ARG A 290 1.26 3.64 -13.04
N ALA A 291 0.81 3.44 -14.29
CA ALA A 291 1.19 2.27 -15.09
C ALA A 291 2.70 2.26 -15.40
N THR A 292 3.25 3.41 -15.78
CA THR A 292 4.68 3.57 -16.04
C THR A 292 5.51 3.32 -14.78
N ILE A 293 5.04 3.77 -13.61
CA ILE A 293 5.69 3.47 -12.31
C ILE A 293 5.71 1.96 -12.06
N ALA A 294 4.58 1.26 -12.24
CA ALA A 294 4.46 -0.17 -12.01
C ALA A 294 5.40 -0.99 -12.92
N GLU A 295 5.40 -0.67 -14.22
CA GLU A 295 6.25 -1.32 -15.23
C GLU A 295 7.73 -1.06 -14.93
N ARG A 296 8.09 0.20 -14.69
CA ARG A 296 9.48 0.58 -14.41
C ARG A 296 9.99 -0.04 -13.11
N MET A 297 9.17 -0.13 -12.08
CA MET A 297 9.55 -0.78 -10.82
C MET A 297 9.79 -2.28 -11.03
N SER A 298 8.91 -2.97 -11.76
CA SER A 298 9.09 -4.39 -12.07
C SER A 298 10.36 -4.65 -12.88
N GLU A 299 10.68 -3.80 -13.85
CA GLU A 299 11.89 -3.94 -14.67
C GLU A 299 13.16 -3.52 -13.93
N ALA A 300 13.17 -2.34 -13.31
CA ALA A 300 14.38 -1.75 -12.73
C ALA A 300 14.74 -2.36 -11.37
N PHE A 301 13.78 -2.60 -10.48
CA PHE A 301 14.05 -3.19 -9.18
C PHE A 301 14.12 -4.70 -9.30
N TYR A 302 13.00 -5.35 -9.61
CA TYR A 302 12.93 -6.80 -9.62
C TYR A 302 13.75 -7.44 -10.74
N GLY A 303 13.75 -6.86 -11.94
CA GLY A 303 14.59 -7.34 -13.04
C GLY A 303 16.09 -7.30 -12.73
N THR A 304 16.58 -6.19 -12.15
CA THR A 304 18.00 -6.09 -11.74
C THR A 304 18.36 -7.09 -10.65
N ILE A 305 17.53 -7.26 -9.62
CA ILE A 305 17.78 -8.24 -8.57
C ILE A 305 17.76 -9.67 -9.15
N ALA A 306 16.80 -9.98 -10.02
CA ALA A 306 16.70 -11.29 -10.67
C ALA A 306 17.89 -11.61 -11.59
N GLU A 307 18.51 -10.61 -12.21
CA GLU A 307 19.78 -10.75 -12.93
C GLU A 307 20.90 -11.09 -11.94
N LEU A 308 21.07 -10.28 -10.89
CA LEU A 308 22.13 -10.40 -9.89
C LEU A 308 22.10 -11.74 -9.12
N THR A 309 20.91 -12.23 -8.78
CA THR A 309 20.73 -13.53 -8.11
C THR A 309 21.04 -14.68 -9.03
N ARG A 310 20.61 -14.62 -10.30
CA ARG A 310 20.86 -15.66 -11.31
C ARG A 310 22.33 -15.81 -11.62
N GLU A 311 23.06 -14.71 -11.76
CA GLU A 311 24.53 -14.70 -11.91
C GLU A 311 25.25 -15.46 -10.79
N ARG A 312 24.64 -15.51 -9.59
CA ARG A 312 25.20 -16.12 -8.38
C ARG A 312 24.56 -17.47 -8.02
N GLY A 313 23.69 -18.00 -8.88
CA GLY A 313 22.99 -19.26 -8.64
C GLY A 313 22.05 -19.24 -7.43
N LEU A 314 21.50 -18.07 -7.08
CA LEU A 314 20.60 -17.88 -5.94
C LEU A 314 19.13 -17.99 -6.38
N THR A 315 18.31 -18.60 -5.54
CA THR A 315 16.84 -18.52 -5.64
C THR A 315 16.39 -17.14 -5.16
N LEU A 316 15.60 -16.43 -5.96
CA LEU A 316 14.98 -15.17 -5.57
C LEU A 316 13.58 -15.41 -4.98
N VAL A 317 13.43 -15.08 -3.71
CA VAL A 317 12.16 -15.06 -2.97
C VAL A 317 11.72 -13.61 -2.81
N SER A 318 10.42 -13.33 -2.96
CA SER A 318 9.87 -12.01 -2.62
C SER A 318 8.51 -12.13 -1.96
N GLU A 319 8.20 -11.18 -1.09
CA GLU A 319 6.85 -10.91 -0.59
C GLU A 319 6.17 -9.77 -1.37
N CYS A 320 5.16 -9.13 -0.79
CA CYS A 320 4.26 -8.19 -1.45
C CYS A 320 4.77 -6.74 -1.45
N THR A 321 4.44 -6.02 -2.53
CA THR A 321 4.65 -4.56 -2.68
C THR A 321 3.41 -3.75 -2.27
N ALA A 322 2.22 -4.33 -2.44
CA ALA A 322 0.96 -3.75 -1.98
C ALA A 322 0.76 -4.03 -0.48
N PRO A 323 0.03 -3.17 0.27
CA PRO A 323 -0.65 -1.96 -0.18
C PRO A 323 0.13 -0.66 0.14
N THR A 324 1.46 -0.65 -0.01
CA THR A 324 2.31 0.52 0.33
C THR A 324 2.86 1.23 -0.90
N MET A 325 3.42 0.50 -1.85
CA MET A 325 3.94 1.03 -3.12
C MET A 325 2.85 1.04 -4.19
N CYS A 326 2.64 2.19 -4.84
CA CYS A 326 1.70 2.27 -5.97
C CYS A 326 2.15 1.38 -7.13
N GLY A 327 1.32 0.41 -7.51
CA GLY A 327 1.60 -0.46 -8.64
C GLY A 327 0.57 -1.57 -8.82
N ASP A 328 0.94 -2.59 -9.59
CA ASP A 328 0.24 -3.87 -9.67
C ASP A 328 0.89 -4.84 -8.67
N GLY A 329 0.15 -5.19 -7.62
CA GLY A 329 0.62 -6.02 -6.51
C GLY A 329 0.99 -7.46 -6.89
N MET A 330 0.68 -7.91 -8.11
CA MET A 330 1.06 -9.23 -8.60
C MET A 330 2.22 -9.20 -9.61
N LEU A 331 2.43 -8.07 -10.31
CA LEU A 331 3.31 -8.02 -11.48
C LEU A 331 4.76 -8.39 -11.17
N HIS A 332 5.30 -7.97 -10.01
CA HIS A 332 6.68 -8.24 -9.64
C HIS A 332 6.98 -9.72 -9.46
N PHE A 333 5.99 -10.53 -9.09
CA PHE A 333 6.16 -11.98 -8.94
C PHE A 333 6.50 -12.68 -10.27
N SER A 334 6.27 -12.03 -11.42
CA SER A 334 6.75 -12.54 -12.71
C SER A 334 8.27 -12.70 -12.75
N GLN A 335 9.00 -11.83 -12.04
CA GLN A 335 10.46 -11.74 -12.04
C GLN A 335 11.15 -12.61 -10.99
N VAL A 336 10.42 -13.16 -10.02
CA VAL A 336 11.00 -13.93 -8.90
C VAL A 336 10.80 -15.43 -9.08
N ASP A 337 11.59 -16.24 -8.39
CA ASP A 337 11.49 -17.71 -8.48
C ASP A 337 10.38 -18.24 -7.56
N VAL A 338 10.24 -17.65 -6.37
CA VAL A 338 9.31 -18.11 -5.34
C VAL A 338 8.53 -16.93 -4.76
N PRO A 339 7.25 -16.77 -5.13
CA PRO A 339 6.33 -15.87 -4.45
C PRO A 339 6.11 -16.28 -3.00
N MET A 340 6.06 -15.31 -2.09
CA MET A 340 5.83 -15.52 -0.67
C MET A 340 4.68 -14.63 -0.17
N GLY A 341 3.70 -15.25 0.49
CA GLY A 341 2.62 -14.54 1.20
C GLY A 341 2.87 -14.53 2.70
N GLU A 342 1.93 -13.98 3.47
CA GLU A 342 2.07 -13.83 4.93
C GLU A 342 0.74 -14.11 5.64
N PHE A 343 0.77 -14.76 6.81
CA PHE A 343 -0.42 -14.94 7.64
C PHE A 343 -0.12 -14.94 9.14
N TRP A 344 -1.04 -14.35 9.90
CA TRP A 344 -0.81 -14.05 11.31
C TRP A 344 -1.66 -14.88 12.25
N LEU A 345 -1.07 -15.21 13.40
CA LEU A 345 -1.76 -15.81 14.54
C LEU A 345 -2.37 -14.72 15.43
N ASN A 346 -3.68 -14.82 15.69
CA ASN A 346 -4.39 -14.00 16.68
C ASN A 346 -4.15 -12.48 16.56
N SER A 347 -3.86 -11.99 15.35
CA SER A 347 -3.48 -10.59 15.11
C SER A 347 -4.31 -9.98 13.97
N PRO A 348 -5.65 -9.92 14.10
CA PRO A 348 -6.55 -9.55 13.00
C PRO A 348 -6.32 -8.15 12.44
N THR A 349 -5.72 -7.24 13.22
CA THR A 349 -5.38 -5.89 12.76
C THR A 349 -4.13 -5.85 11.88
N HIS A 350 -3.27 -6.86 11.97
CA HIS A 350 -1.99 -6.96 11.24
C HIS A 350 -1.94 -8.12 10.26
N ASP A 351 -2.89 -9.06 10.34
CA ASP A 351 -3.02 -10.14 9.36
C ASP A 351 -3.18 -9.59 7.94
N LYS A 352 -2.54 -10.25 6.97
CA LYS A 352 -2.45 -9.82 5.58
C LYS A 352 -3.02 -10.87 4.60
N PRO A 353 -4.31 -11.25 4.72
CA PRO A 353 -4.89 -12.28 3.86
C PRO A 353 -4.86 -11.93 2.36
N ASN A 354 -4.80 -10.64 1.98
CA ASN A 354 -4.67 -10.25 0.59
C ASN A 354 -3.23 -10.43 0.07
N ASP A 355 -2.21 -10.29 0.93
CA ASP A 355 -0.82 -10.61 0.58
C ASP A 355 -0.67 -12.12 0.26
N MET A 356 -1.35 -12.98 1.03
CA MET A 356 -1.47 -14.40 0.70
C MET A 356 -2.14 -14.63 -0.66
N CYS A 357 -3.22 -13.91 -0.96
CA CYS A 357 -3.93 -14.03 -2.24
C CYS A 357 -3.07 -13.51 -3.42
N ASP A 358 -2.26 -12.47 -3.22
CA ASP A 358 -1.36 -11.93 -4.25
C ASP A 358 -0.29 -12.96 -4.62
N ALA A 359 0.42 -13.51 -3.63
CA ALA A 359 1.47 -14.49 -3.86
C ALA A 359 0.92 -15.75 -4.55
N ILE A 360 -0.22 -16.28 -4.09
CA ILE A 360 -0.84 -17.48 -4.67
C ILE A 360 -1.34 -17.21 -6.10
N SER A 361 -2.09 -16.12 -6.30
CA SER A 361 -2.66 -15.79 -7.60
C SER A 361 -1.56 -15.56 -8.63
N ALA A 362 -0.52 -14.81 -8.26
CA ALA A 362 0.60 -14.55 -9.14
C ALA A 362 1.43 -15.81 -9.42
N ALA A 363 1.64 -16.67 -8.43
CA ALA A 363 2.31 -17.95 -8.63
C ALA A 363 1.56 -18.84 -9.64
N HIS A 364 0.23 -18.91 -9.55
CA HIS A 364 -0.59 -19.66 -10.50
C HIS A 364 -0.52 -19.06 -11.91
N VAL A 365 -0.64 -17.73 -12.03
CA VAL A 365 -0.60 -17.02 -13.32
C VAL A 365 0.78 -17.13 -13.99
N TYR A 366 1.86 -16.99 -13.23
CA TYR A 366 3.24 -17.02 -13.77
C TYR A 366 3.90 -18.40 -13.70
N GLY A 367 3.17 -19.44 -13.33
CA GLY A 367 3.65 -20.82 -13.33
C GLY A 367 4.78 -21.11 -12.32
N LYS A 368 4.74 -20.46 -11.15
CA LYS A 368 5.71 -20.66 -10.06
C LYS A 368 5.25 -21.84 -9.18
N PRO A 369 6.00 -22.96 -9.14
CA PRO A 369 5.52 -24.19 -8.49
C PRO A 369 5.61 -24.15 -6.96
N VAL A 370 6.49 -23.32 -6.41
CA VAL A 370 6.68 -23.16 -4.96
C VAL A 370 6.09 -21.84 -4.54
N ILE A 371 5.26 -21.86 -3.51
CA ILE A 371 4.61 -20.70 -2.90
C ILE A 371 4.95 -20.72 -1.42
N GLN A 372 5.78 -19.77 -1.00
CA GLN A 372 6.14 -19.61 0.40
C GLN A 372 5.08 -18.86 1.19
N ALA A 373 5.10 -19.07 2.49
CA ALA A 373 4.30 -18.29 3.42
C ALA A 373 5.14 -17.94 4.66
N GLU A 374 5.29 -16.66 4.97
CA GLU A 374 5.64 -16.22 6.32
C GLU A 374 4.50 -16.66 7.24
N ALA A 375 4.83 -17.54 8.18
CA ALA A 375 3.86 -18.34 8.89
C ALA A 375 3.84 -18.03 10.38
N PHE A 376 2.63 -17.74 10.89
CA PHE A 376 2.29 -17.64 12.31
C PHE A 376 2.82 -16.40 13.04
N THR A 377 3.11 -15.32 12.32
CA THR A 377 3.47 -14.03 12.89
C THR A 377 2.43 -13.60 13.92
N GLN A 378 2.87 -13.22 15.12
CA GLN A 378 1.98 -12.94 16.24
C GLN A 378 2.36 -11.59 16.86
N LEU A 379 1.48 -10.60 16.75
CA LEU A 379 1.77 -9.22 17.15
C LEU A 379 2.15 -9.06 18.63
N ARG A 380 1.53 -9.86 19.51
CA ARG A 380 1.81 -9.81 20.94
C ARG A 380 2.02 -11.17 21.55
N ILE A 381 2.86 -11.15 22.57
CA ILE A 381 3.25 -12.29 23.37
C ILE A 381 2.07 -12.96 24.07
N GLY A 382 1.90 -14.27 23.83
CA GLY A 382 0.91 -15.11 24.51
C GLY A 382 1.50 -16.29 25.29
N TRP A 383 2.65 -16.84 24.84
CA TRP A 383 3.26 -18.08 25.36
C TRP A 383 2.31 -19.30 25.48
N ASP A 384 1.17 -19.26 24.81
CA ASP A 384 0.09 -20.24 24.84
C ASP A 384 -0.03 -21.03 23.52
N ALA A 385 0.80 -20.70 22.54
CA ALA A 385 0.87 -21.38 21.25
C ALA A 385 1.52 -22.77 21.38
N SER A 386 0.94 -23.74 20.67
CA SER A 386 1.48 -25.10 20.51
C SER A 386 1.15 -25.61 19.11
N PRO A 387 1.86 -26.61 18.57
CA PRO A 387 1.53 -27.19 17.27
C PRO A 387 0.05 -27.55 17.09
N ARG A 388 -0.62 -28.01 18.16
CA ARG A 388 -2.05 -28.32 18.18
C ARG A 388 -2.93 -27.10 17.89
N THR A 389 -2.62 -25.94 18.49
CA THR A 389 -3.40 -24.71 18.31
C THR A 389 -3.11 -24.03 16.96
N LEU A 390 -1.91 -24.26 16.41
CA LEU A 390 -1.47 -23.69 15.13
C LEU A 390 -1.98 -24.46 13.90
N LYS A 391 -2.27 -25.77 14.04
CA LYS A 391 -2.63 -26.66 12.93
C LYS A 391 -3.73 -26.08 12.03
N ARG A 392 -4.84 -25.63 12.61
CA ARG A 392 -5.99 -25.13 11.83
C ARG A 392 -5.63 -23.93 10.95
N LEU A 393 -4.82 -23.01 11.48
CA LEU A 393 -4.39 -21.82 10.74
C LEU A 393 -3.41 -22.19 9.63
N GLY A 394 -2.47 -23.10 9.89
CA GLY A 394 -1.58 -23.63 8.86
C GLY A 394 -2.33 -24.33 7.74
N ASP A 395 -3.27 -25.22 8.09
CA ASP A 395 -4.07 -25.99 7.12
C ASP A 395 -4.92 -25.10 6.23
N ARG A 396 -5.49 -24.01 6.79
CA ARG A 396 -6.22 -23.03 5.99
C ARG A 396 -5.35 -22.42 4.89
N ASN A 397 -4.11 -22.05 5.21
CA ASN A 397 -3.22 -21.42 4.23
C ASN A 397 -2.63 -22.43 3.23
N LEU A 398 -2.43 -23.69 3.65
CA LEU A 398 -2.17 -24.79 2.71
C LEU A 398 -3.33 -24.97 1.72
N ALA A 399 -4.58 -24.90 2.21
CA ALA A 399 -5.77 -25.03 1.37
C ALA A 399 -5.97 -23.83 0.42
N LEU A 400 -5.47 -22.64 0.77
CA LEU A 400 -5.47 -21.49 -0.13
C LEU A 400 -4.50 -21.69 -1.31
N GLY A 401 -3.33 -22.31 -1.06
CA GLY A 401 -2.34 -22.58 -2.10
C GLY A 401 -0.89 -22.52 -1.64
N ALA A 402 -0.61 -22.04 -0.42
CA ALA A 402 0.75 -22.08 0.12
C ALA A 402 1.25 -23.53 0.19
N ASN A 403 2.52 -23.77 -0.15
CA ASN A 403 3.07 -25.12 -0.15
C ASN A 403 4.49 -25.23 0.43
N ARG A 404 5.06 -24.13 0.95
CA ARG A 404 6.31 -24.11 1.72
C ARG A 404 6.23 -23.09 2.87
N MET A 405 6.04 -23.57 4.09
CA MET A 405 5.93 -22.71 5.28
C MET A 405 7.31 -22.19 5.74
N VAL A 406 7.40 -20.91 6.08
CA VAL A 406 8.58 -20.26 6.68
C VAL A 406 8.17 -19.73 8.05
N MET A 407 8.70 -20.32 9.12
CA MET A 407 8.24 -20.01 10.48
C MET A 407 8.71 -18.62 10.93
N HIS A 408 7.77 -17.69 11.13
CA HIS A 408 8.03 -16.43 11.82
C HIS A 408 7.74 -16.63 13.32
N VAL A 409 8.74 -16.63 14.22
CA VAL A 409 10.18 -16.45 13.97
C VAL A 409 11.01 -17.34 14.90
N PHE A 410 12.18 -17.77 14.41
CA PHE A 410 13.21 -18.38 15.25
C PHE A 410 14.20 -17.31 15.70
N ALA A 411 13.95 -16.69 16.85
CA ALA A 411 14.89 -15.70 17.39
C ALA A 411 16.15 -16.38 17.95
N HIS A 412 17.31 -15.80 17.67
CA HIS A 412 18.57 -16.26 18.24
C HIS A 412 18.63 -15.92 19.73
N ASN A 413 18.67 -16.95 20.58
CA ASN A 413 18.97 -16.79 22.00
C ASN A 413 20.49 -16.98 22.23
N PRO A 414 21.26 -15.95 22.60
CA PRO A 414 22.71 -16.09 22.79
C PRO A 414 23.08 -16.75 24.13
N TRP A 415 22.12 -16.90 25.06
CA TRP A 415 22.38 -17.44 26.39
C TRP A 415 21.89 -18.88 26.51
N LEU A 416 22.75 -19.78 27.01
CA LEU A 416 22.39 -21.18 27.25
C LEU A 416 21.62 -21.38 28.56
N ASP A 417 21.74 -20.43 29.49
CA ASP A 417 21.20 -20.46 30.85
C ASP A 417 19.95 -19.58 31.03
N ARG A 418 19.48 -18.87 29.99
CA ARG A 418 18.27 -18.04 30.04
C ARG A 418 17.17 -18.63 29.16
N LYS A 419 16.01 -18.93 29.77
CA LYS A 419 14.84 -19.51 29.12
C LYS A 419 13.58 -18.68 29.46
N PRO A 420 12.67 -18.41 28.50
CA PRO A 420 12.71 -18.84 27.10
C PRO A 420 13.72 -18.07 26.24
N GLY A 421 14.39 -17.04 26.80
CA GLY A 421 15.49 -16.34 26.15
C GLY A 421 15.06 -15.12 25.34
N GLN A 422 15.92 -14.71 24.41
CA GLN A 422 15.67 -13.58 23.52
C GLN A 422 14.48 -13.83 22.59
N THR A 423 13.72 -12.78 22.27
CA THR A 423 12.61 -12.78 21.30
C THR A 423 12.74 -11.56 20.38
N LEU A 424 11.91 -11.48 19.32
CA LEU A 424 11.73 -10.25 18.53
C LEU A 424 10.82 -9.27 19.30
N GLY A 425 11.30 -8.79 20.45
CA GLY A 425 10.49 -8.02 21.38
C GLY A 425 9.22 -8.78 21.79
N GLY A 426 8.06 -8.18 21.60
CA GLY A 426 6.76 -8.80 21.88
C GLY A 426 6.20 -9.67 20.74
N VAL A 427 6.88 -9.78 19.60
CA VAL A 427 6.37 -10.42 18.37
C VAL A 427 6.79 -11.89 18.31
N GLY A 428 5.81 -12.77 18.10
CA GLY A 428 5.98 -14.21 17.89
C GLY A 428 5.75 -14.63 16.44
N LEU A 429 5.54 -15.92 16.15
CA LEU A 429 5.54 -17.06 17.04
C LEU A 429 6.91 -17.22 17.71
N PHE A 430 6.94 -17.55 19.00
CA PHE A 430 8.19 -17.81 19.71
C PHE A 430 8.73 -19.21 19.39
N PHE A 431 9.02 -19.51 18.13
CA PHE A 431 9.43 -20.84 17.68
C PHE A 431 10.96 -20.99 17.75
N GLN A 432 11.49 -21.29 18.94
CA GLN A 432 12.92 -21.43 19.18
C GLN A 432 13.27 -22.54 20.16
N ARG A 433 14.57 -22.87 20.26
CA ARG A 433 15.09 -24.06 20.98
C ARG A 433 14.63 -24.20 22.44
N ASP A 434 14.32 -23.09 23.10
CA ASP A 434 14.00 -23.02 24.52
C ASP A 434 12.50 -23.12 24.80
N GLN A 435 11.66 -23.31 23.77
CA GLN A 435 10.25 -23.67 23.97
C GLN A 435 10.11 -25.04 24.65
N PRO A 436 9.18 -25.20 25.62
CA PRO A 436 8.98 -26.49 26.29
C PRO A 436 8.66 -27.65 25.34
N TRP A 437 8.04 -27.35 24.19
CA TRP A 437 7.64 -28.32 23.17
C TRP A 437 8.62 -28.41 21.99
N PHE A 438 9.77 -27.73 22.02
CA PHE A 438 10.68 -27.68 20.86
C PHE A 438 11.19 -29.07 20.44
N THR A 439 11.50 -29.94 21.40
CA THR A 439 11.95 -31.32 21.12
C THR A 439 10.88 -32.15 20.40
N ALA A 440 9.60 -31.84 20.62
CA ALA A 440 8.47 -32.46 19.92
C ALA A 440 8.11 -31.76 18.59
N SER A 441 8.70 -30.60 18.29
CA SER A 441 8.39 -29.82 17.08
C SER A 441 8.72 -30.53 15.77
N ARG A 442 9.63 -31.52 15.80
CA ARG A 442 9.94 -32.36 14.64
C ARG A 442 8.69 -32.96 14.00
N GLY A 443 7.76 -33.48 14.80
CA GLY A 443 6.52 -34.06 14.26
C GLY A 443 5.65 -33.03 13.52
N TRP A 444 5.70 -31.77 13.95
CA TRP A 444 4.99 -30.67 13.30
C TRP A 444 5.69 -30.21 12.01
N MET A 445 7.03 -30.16 12.00
CA MET A 445 7.80 -29.88 10.78
C MET A 445 7.66 -31.01 9.75
N ASP A 446 7.71 -32.28 10.18
CA ASP A 446 7.48 -33.44 9.31
C ASP A 446 6.07 -33.44 8.70
N TYR A 447 5.07 -32.93 9.43
CA TYR A 447 3.72 -32.73 8.90
C TYR A 447 3.72 -31.76 7.72
N PHE A 448 4.29 -30.56 7.90
CA PHE A 448 4.37 -29.59 6.80
C PHE A 448 5.24 -30.05 5.64
N ALA A 449 6.33 -30.77 5.91
CA ALA A 449 7.17 -31.36 4.87
C ALA A 449 6.38 -32.35 4.00
N ARG A 450 5.57 -33.23 4.61
CA ARG A 450 4.71 -34.17 3.87
C ARG A 450 3.61 -33.45 3.10
N CYS A 451 2.95 -32.46 3.70
CA CYS A 451 1.95 -31.65 3.00
C CYS A 451 2.56 -30.92 1.81
N GLY A 452 3.69 -30.24 1.99
CA GLY A 452 4.41 -29.55 0.92
C GLY A 452 4.85 -30.50 -0.19
N ALA A 453 5.35 -31.69 0.15
CA ALA A 453 5.74 -32.70 -0.84
C ALA A 453 4.58 -33.19 -1.72
N VAL A 454 3.33 -33.16 -1.23
CA VAL A 454 2.14 -33.47 -2.04
C VAL A 454 1.66 -32.23 -2.80
N LEU A 455 1.59 -31.07 -2.13
CA LEU A 455 1.05 -29.83 -2.70
C LEU A 455 1.95 -29.18 -3.76
N GLN A 456 3.22 -29.60 -3.85
CA GLN A 456 4.14 -29.20 -4.91
C GLN A 456 4.13 -30.15 -6.12
N GLN A 457 3.33 -31.23 -6.10
CA GLN A 457 3.22 -32.15 -7.23
C GLN A 457 2.27 -31.62 -8.31
N GLY A 458 2.69 -31.70 -9.56
CA GLY A 458 1.86 -31.34 -10.70
C GLY A 458 1.59 -29.83 -10.79
N ARG A 459 0.33 -29.47 -11.05
CA ARG A 459 -0.12 -28.07 -11.16
C ARG A 459 -1.43 -27.89 -10.39
N PRO A 460 -1.63 -26.74 -9.72
CA PRO A 460 -2.90 -26.42 -9.08
C PRO A 460 -4.02 -26.33 -10.13
N VAL A 461 -5.23 -26.70 -9.75
CA VAL A 461 -6.42 -26.65 -10.59
C VAL A 461 -7.33 -25.53 -10.07
N ALA A 462 -7.63 -24.56 -10.92
CA ALA A 462 -8.55 -23.47 -10.64
C ALA A 462 -9.43 -23.20 -11.87
N ASP A 463 -10.74 -23.37 -11.73
CA ASP A 463 -11.70 -23.22 -12.84
C ASP A 463 -12.08 -21.77 -13.14
N ILE A 464 -11.81 -20.85 -12.22
CA ILE A 464 -12.25 -19.46 -12.27
C ILE A 464 -11.04 -18.53 -12.18
N ALA A 465 -10.91 -17.65 -13.16
CA ALA A 465 -10.00 -16.50 -13.12
C ALA A 465 -10.82 -15.22 -12.96
N VAL A 466 -10.43 -14.36 -12.02
CA VAL A 466 -11.10 -13.07 -11.77
C VAL A 466 -10.19 -11.94 -12.25
N TRP A 467 -10.68 -11.15 -13.19
CA TRP A 467 -10.04 -9.92 -13.61
C TRP A 467 -10.13 -8.86 -12.50
N THR A 468 -9.00 -8.25 -12.12
CA THR A 468 -8.94 -7.35 -10.96
C THR A 468 -9.32 -5.91 -11.32
N SER A 469 -8.59 -5.27 -12.23
CA SER A 469 -8.86 -3.90 -12.70
C SER A 469 -7.92 -3.49 -13.84
N ASP A 470 -8.37 -2.57 -14.71
CA ASP A 470 -7.51 -1.82 -15.64
C ASP A 470 -6.84 -0.60 -15.00
N ASP A 471 -7.32 -0.18 -13.82
CA ASP A 471 -6.77 0.96 -13.08
C ASP A 471 -5.69 0.53 -12.07
N LEU A 472 -4.95 1.51 -11.55
CA LEU A 472 -3.87 1.33 -10.59
C LEU A 472 -4.04 2.28 -9.38
N PRO A 473 -3.51 1.90 -8.20
CA PRO A 473 -2.93 0.60 -7.91
C PRO A 473 -3.99 -0.51 -7.88
N ARG A 474 -3.57 -1.75 -8.14
CA ARG A 474 -4.44 -2.94 -8.08
C ARG A 474 -3.68 -4.10 -7.46
N ARG A 475 -4.42 -5.11 -7.02
CA ARG A 475 -3.89 -6.37 -6.49
C ARG A 475 -4.96 -7.46 -6.61
N SER A 476 -4.68 -8.67 -6.13
CA SER A 476 -5.67 -9.74 -6.07
C SER A 476 -6.86 -9.39 -5.17
N LEU A 477 -7.88 -10.25 -5.20
CA LEU A 477 -9.11 -10.07 -4.44
C LEU A 477 -9.24 -11.20 -3.42
N THR A 478 -9.51 -10.83 -2.17
CA THR A 478 -9.91 -11.79 -1.15
C THR A 478 -11.32 -12.33 -1.43
N PRO A 479 -11.64 -13.58 -1.05
CA PRO A 479 -12.95 -14.17 -1.36
C PRO A 479 -14.15 -13.37 -0.86
N ASP A 480 -14.02 -12.63 0.25
CA ASP A 480 -15.09 -11.81 0.80
C ASP A 480 -15.49 -10.63 -0.11
N ARG A 481 -14.57 -10.18 -0.98
CA ARG A 481 -14.84 -9.16 -2.01
C ARG A 481 -15.71 -9.69 -3.15
N LEU A 482 -15.66 -11.00 -3.41
CA LEU A 482 -16.40 -11.64 -4.50
C LEU A 482 -17.83 -12.02 -4.11
N THR A 483 -18.24 -11.85 -2.85
CA THR A 483 -19.55 -12.30 -2.36
C THR A 483 -20.73 -11.57 -2.99
N ASN A 484 -20.54 -10.34 -3.47
CA ASN A 484 -21.59 -9.57 -4.16
C ASN A 484 -21.64 -9.90 -5.66
N ASP A 485 -20.48 -10.09 -6.29
CA ASP A 485 -20.38 -10.30 -7.73
C ASP A 485 -20.58 -11.77 -8.14
N LEU A 486 -20.16 -12.70 -7.27
CA LEU A 486 -20.22 -14.15 -7.48
C LEU A 486 -20.90 -14.88 -6.30
N PRO A 487 -22.12 -14.48 -5.87
CA PRO A 487 -22.75 -15.03 -4.67
C PRO A 487 -23.00 -16.54 -4.75
N GLY A 488 -23.17 -17.09 -5.97
CA GLY A 488 -23.40 -18.52 -6.19
C GLY A 488 -22.22 -19.42 -5.80
N LEU A 489 -21.01 -18.86 -5.61
CA LEU A 489 -19.84 -19.62 -5.17
C LEU A 489 -19.77 -19.78 -3.64
N PHE A 490 -20.65 -19.12 -2.89
CA PHE A 490 -20.57 -19.07 -1.43
C PHE A 490 -21.80 -19.69 -0.77
N ALA A 491 -21.59 -20.40 0.33
CA ALA A 491 -22.68 -20.89 1.16
C ALA A 491 -23.55 -19.71 1.67
N PRO A 492 -24.87 -19.87 1.82
CA PRO A 492 -25.76 -18.81 2.32
C PRO A 492 -25.31 -18.22 3.67
N GLN A 493 -24.70 -19.04 4.52
CA GLN A 493 -24.15 -18.62 5.82
C GLN A 493 -22.98 -17.64 5.66
N THR A 494 -22.09 -17.87 4.68
CA THR A 494 -20.98 -16.97 4.34
C THR A 494 -21.48 -15.64 3.83
N LEU A 495 -22.47 -15.65 2.93
CA LEU A 495 -23.11 -14.42 2.42
C LEU A 495 -23.77 -13.62 3.55
N ALA A 496 -24.47 -14.28 4.47
CA ALA A 496 -25.09 -13.65 5.62
C ALA A 496 -24.06 -13.10 6.64
N LEU A 497 -22.92 -13.78 6.83
CA LEU A 497 -21.82 -13.28 7.66
C LEU A 497 -21.19 -12.03 7.04
N GLN A 498 -20.92 -12.06 5.74
CA GLN A 498 -20.31 -10.92 5.06
C GLN A 498 -21.25 -9.71 5.01
N ARG A 499 -22.55 -9.90 4.78
CA ARG A 499 -23.55 -8.82 4.87
C ARG A 499 -23.55 -8.16 6.24
N ARG A 500 -23.62 -8.96 7.32
CA ARG A 500 -23.56 -8.45 8.70
C ARG A 500 -22.25 -7.72 9.02
N ARG A 501 -21.12 -8.21 8.48
CA ARG A 501 -19.83 -7.53 8.60
C ARG A 501 -19.90 -6.15 7.95
N ILE A 502 -20.29 -6.06 6.68
CA ILE A 502 -20.35 -4.79 5.93
C ILE A 502 -21.32 -3.79 6.56
N GLU A 503 -22.51 -4.25 6.98
CA GLU A 503 -23.48 -3.42 7.70
C GLU A 503 -22.87 -2.85 8.99
N ASN A 504 -22.02 -3.62 9.66
CA ASN A 504 -21.28 -3.21 10.87
C ASN A 504 -22.19 -2.69 12.01
N HIS A 505 -23.47 -3.08 12.01
CA HIS A 505 -24.46 -2.65 13.00
C HIS A 505 -24.39 -3.51 14.26
N GLY A 506 -24.22 -2.86 15.42
CA GLY A 506 -24.22 -3.52 16.72
C GLY A 506 -23.08 -4.51 16.96
N GLN A 507 -22.06 -4.53 16.08
CA GLN A 507 -20.90 -5.39 16.25
C GLN A 507 -20.00 -4.82 17.36
N PRO A 508 -19.66 -5.61 18.40
CA PRO A 508 -18.79 -5.12 19.46
C PRO A 508 -17.39 -4.88 18.91
N GLN A 509 -16.75 -3.80 19.36
CA GLN A 509 -15.33 -3.62 19.12
C GLN A 509 -14.56 -4.77 19.79
N ARG A 510 -13.64 -5.37 19.05
CA ARG A 510 -12.77 -6.42 19.54
C ARG A 510 -11.36 -5.87 19.68
N GLU A 511 -10.77 -6.10 20.83
CA GLU A 511 -9.37 -5.82 21.10
C GLU A 511 -8.60 -7.14 21.05
N MET A 512 -7.89 -7.40 19.96
CA MET A 512 -7.14 -8.65 19.75
C MET A 512 -5.83 -8.37 19.00
N PRO A 513 -4.67 -8.71 19.58
CA PRO A 513 -4.45 -9.12 20.96
C PRO A 513 -4.81 -8.02 21.98
N HIS A 514 -4.92 -8.38 23.27
CA HIS A 514 -5.21 -7.41 24.33
C HIS A 514 -4.18 -6.27 24.37
N GLY A 515 -4.65 -5.03 24.53
CA GLY A 515 -3.85 -3.81 24.57
C GLY A 515 -3.56 -3.18 23.20
N VAL A 516 -4.10 -3.72 22.10
CA VAL A 516 -3.93 -3.20 20.73
C VAL A 516 -5.14 -2.37 20.33
N ARG A 517 -4.98 -1.04 20.37
CA ARG A 517 -6.09 -0.07 20.16
C ARG A 517 -5.84 0.96 19.05
N ALA A 518 -4.63 1.01 18.52
CA ALA A 518 -4.18 1.88 17.44
C ALA A 518 -3.07 1.19 16.65
N SER A 519 -2.78 1.71 15.45
CA SER A 519 -1.57 1.34 14.69
C SER A 519 -0.34 1.71 15.52
N ALA A 520 0.66 0.84 15.51
CA ALA A 520 1.93 1.05 16.23
C ALA A 520 2.67 2.27 15.68
#